data_AF-X0QWU4-F1
#
_entry.id   AF-X0QWU4-F1
#
_cell.length_a   1.000
_cell.length_b   1.000
_cell.length_c   1.000
_cell.angle_alpha   90.00
_cell.angle_beta   90.00
_cell.angle_gamma   90.00
#
_symmetry.space_group_name_H-M   'P 1'
#
loop_
_entity.id
_entity.type
_entity.pdbx_description
1 polymer ?
#
loop_
_entity_poly.entity_id
_entity_poly.type
_entity_poly.pdbx_seq_one_letter_code
_entity_poly.pdbx_strand_id
1 'polypeptide(L)'
;MFELASGWSDLGTWEAVSDYQKTDNADTDGNVWLGDVIGIDTANCYVHAEQRLISLLGVDDLIIVDTDDAILIANKSRSKMSKK
;
A
#
# COMPACT_ATOMS: atom_id res chain seq x y z
N MET A 1 -20.12 22.96 -15.66
CA MET A 1 -18.79 22.32 -15.74
C MET A 1 -18.75 21.35 -14.58
N PHE A 2 -18.84 20.06 -14.86
CA PHE A 2 -18.82 19.02 -13.82
C PHE A 2 -17.37 18.59 -13.63
N GLU A 3 -16.91 18.58 -12.38
CA GLU A 3 -15.65 17.95 -12.01
C GLU A 3 -15.78 16.44 -12.22
N LEU A 4 -14.80 15.87 -12.93
CA LEU A 4 -14.61 14.43 -12.97
C LEU A 4 -14.16 13.99 -11.58
N ALA A 5 -15.08 13.42 -10.80
CA ALA A 5 -14.75 12.58 -9.65
C ALA A 5 -14.15 11.26 -10.16
N SER A 6 -12.93 11.34 -10.67
CA SER A 6 -12.10 10.17 -10.95
C SER A 6 -10.70 10.51 -10.46
N GLY A 7 -10.42 10.16 -9.20
CA GLY A 7 -9.09 10.14 -8.58
C GLY A 7 -8.16 9.09 -9.21
N TRP A 8 -8.25 8.89 -10.52
CA TRP A 8 -7.23 8.20 -11.30
C TRP A 8 -6.24 9.25 -11.78
N SER A 9 -5.36 9.63 -10.86
CA SER A 9 -4.02 10.09 -11.22
C SER A 9 -3.29 8.91 -11.87
N ASP A 10 -2.34 9.18 -12.77
CA ASP A 10 -1.41 8.22 -13.38
C ASP A 10 -0.48 7.53 -12.34
N LEU A 11 -1.03 6.98 -11.26
CA LEU A 11 -0.39 6.10 -10.29
C LEU A 11 -0.31 4.70 -10.92
N GLY A 12 0.43 4.57 -12.02
CA GLY A 12 0.60 3.31 -12.74
C GLY A 12 1.35 2.22 -11.97
N THR A 13 1.73 2.49 -10.71
CA THR A 13 2.37 1.57 -9.77
C THR A 13 1.82 1.79 -8.36
N TRP A 14 1.74 0.73 -7.58
CA TRP A 14 1.42 0.86 -6.15
C TRP A 14 2.49 1.61 -5.35
N GLU A 15 3.73 1.67 -5.84
CA GLU A 15 4.79 2.51 -5.27
C GLU A 15 4.38 3.99 -5.24
N ALA A 16 3.82 4.51 -6.32
CA ALA A 16 3.36 5.90 -6.37
C ALA A 16 2.19 6.15 -5.40
N VAL A 17 1.30 5.16 -5.23
CA VAL A 17 0.22 5.21 -4.21
C VAL A 17 0.82 5.25 -2.80
N SER A 18 1.81 4.39 -2.52
CA SER A 18 2.52 4.36 -1.25
C SER A 18 3.19 5.70 -0.95
N ASP A 19 3.89 6.27 -1.92
CA ASP A 19 4.64 7.52 -1.74
C ASP A 19 3.71 8.73 -1.56
N TYR A 20 2.58 8.77 -2.24
CA TYR A 20 1.55 9.78 -1.99
C TYR A 20 1.04 9.70 -0.54
N GLN A 21 0.68 8.48 -0.10
CA GLN A 21 0.12 8.26 1.23
C GLN A 21 1.11 8.51 2.37
N LYS A 22 2.41 8.34 2.12
CA LYS A 22 3.46 8.61 3.11
C LYS A 22 3.50 10.05 3.61
N THR A 23 3.04 11.01 2.81
CA THR A 23 3.10 12.43 3.17
C THR A 23 2.38 12.71 4.48
N ASP A 24 1.24 12.04 4.70
CA ASP A 24 0.36 12.32 5.84
C ASP A 24 0.19 11.12 6.78
N ASN A 25 0.46 9.89 6.31
CA ASN A 25 0.12 8.65 7.03
C ASN A 25 1.33 7.78 7.41
N ALA A 26 2.56 8.23 7.16
CA ALA A 26 3.74 7.45 7.50
C ALA A 26 4.04 7.48 9.01
N ASP A 27 4.39 6.34 9.57
CA ASP A 27 4.99 6.24 10.90
C ASP A 27 6.49 6.60 10.89
N THR A 28 7.16 6.43 12.04
CA THR A 28 8.59 6.74 12.20
C THR A 28 9.53 5.87 11.37
N ASP A 29 9.09 4.66 11.01
CA ASP A 29 9.86 3.70 10.21
C ASP A 29 9.48 3.77 8.72
N GLY A 30 8.67 4.77 8.35
CA GLY A 30 8.25 5.04 6.98
C GLY A 30 7.17 4.09 6.48
N ASN A 31 6.51 3.35 7.39
CA ASN A 31 5.40 2.49 7.04
C ASN A 31 4.10 3.27 6.95
N VAL A 32 3.20 2.81 6.09
CA VAL A 32 1.83 3.31 5.99
C VAL A 32 0.88 2.18 6.30
N TRP A 33 0.10 2.35 7.36
CA TRP A 33 -0.87 1.38 7.86
C TRP A 33 -2.28 1.89 7.64
N LEU A 34 -3.04 1.25 6.76
CA LEU A 34 -4.46 1.54 6.55
C LEU A 34 -5.27 0.29 6.93
N GLY A 35 -6.18 0.42 7.90
CA GLY A 35 -6.97 -0.69 8.42
C GLY A 35 -6.32 -1.40 9.60
N ASP A 36 -6.64 -2.68 9.79
CA ASP A 36 -6.14 -3.48 10.92
C ASP A 36 -4.78 -4.11 10.59
N VAL A 37 -3.70 -3.47 11.05
CA VAL A 37 -2.32 -3.87 10.73
C VAL A 37 -1.45 -3.88 11.98
N ILE A 38 -0.64 -4.93 12.11
CA ILE A 38 0.39 -5.05 13.15
C ILE A 38 1.74 -5.26 12.44
N GLY A 39 2.71 -4.38 12.71
CA GLY A 39 4.09 -4.52 12.25
C GLY A 39 5.03 -4.69 13.43
N ILE A 40 5.96 -5.65 13.34
CA ILE A 40 7.05 -5.83 14.30
C ILE A 40 8.34 -5.95 13.48
N ASP A 41 9.34 -5.11 13.77
CA ASP A 41 10.61 -5.10 13.04
C ASP A 41 10.36 -4.99 11.53
N THR A 42 9.72 -3.90 11.12
CA THR A 42 9.19 -3.70 9.76
C THR A 42 9.32 -2.24 9.38
N ALA A 43 9.89 -1.97 8.22
CA ALA A 43 10.12 -0.61 7.72
C ALA A 43 9.71 -0.46 6.25
N ASN A 44 9.38 0.78 5.87
CA ASN A 44 9.07 1.19 4.51
C ASN A 44 7.98 0.35 3.80
N CYS A 45 7.03 -0.21 4.55
CA CYS A 45 5.93 -0.99 4.02
C CYS A 45 4.67 -0.13 3.81
N TYR A 46 3.89 -0.44 2.77
CA TYR A 46 2.54 0.07 2.59
C TYR A 46 1.56 -1.08 2.72
N VAL A 47 0.63 -0.98 3.67
CA VAL A 47 -0.36 -2.01 3.92
C VAL A 47 -1.74 -1.38 3.93
N HIS A 48 -2.62 -1.89 3.06
CA HIS A 48 -4.03 -1.59 3.05
C HIS A 48 -4.81 -2.86 3.39
N ALA A 49 -5.34 -2.93 4.61
CA ALA A 49 -6.06 -4.04 5.20
C ALA A 49 -7.57 -3.74 5.23
N GLU A 50 -8.28 -4.08 4.16
CA GLU A 50 -9.73 -3.83 4.05
C GLU A 50 -10.59 -4.89 4.76
N GLN A 51 -10.21 -6.18 4.69
CA GLN A 51 -11.07 -7.30 5.12
C GLN A 51 -10.57 -8.06 6.34
N ARG A 52 -9.25 -8.12 6.56
CA ARG A 52 -8.66 -8.92 7.63
C ARG A 52 -7.46 -8.24 8.26
N LEU A 53 -7.13 -8.66 9.48
CA LEU A 53 -5.88 -8.31 10.14
C LEU A 53 -4.69 -8.77 9.30
N ILE A 54 -3.75 -7.87 9.04
CA ILE A 54 -2.47 -8.16 8.40
C ILE A 54 -1.35 -8.00 9.42
N SER A 55 -0.52 -9.03 9.59
CA SER A 55 0.63 -8.98 10.50
C SER A 55 1.95 -9.15 9.74
N LEU A 56 2.89 -8.25 9.98
CA LEU A 56 4.23 -8.21 9.39
C LEU A 56 5.26 -8.44 10.50
N LEU A 57 6.29 -9.25 10.21
CA LEU A 57 7.38 -9.55 11.13
C LEU A 57 8.69 -9.67 10.35
N GLY A 58 9.65 -8.78 10.61
CA GLY A 58 11.00 -8.86 10.02
C GLY A 58 11.03 -8.67 8.50
N VAL A 59 10.11 -7.88 7.95
CA VAL A 59 9.99 -7.65 6.50
C VAL A 59 10.03 -6.16 6.19
N ASP A 60 10.59 -5.80 5.04
CA ASP A 60 10.73 -4.40 4.63
C ASP A 60 10.37 -4.24 3.15
N ASP A 61 10.11 -3.00 2.74
CA ASP A 61 9.90 -2.62 1.34
C ASP A 61 8.77 -3.38 0.63
N LEU A 62 7.68 -3.68 1.36
CA LEU A 62 6.52 -4.39 0.82
C LEU A 62 5.33 -3.46 0.55
N ILE A 63 4.56 -3.85 -0.46
CA ILE A 63 3.21 -3.37 -0.72
C ILE A 63 2.29 -4.54 -0.51
N ILE A 64 1.35 -4.39 0.43
CA ILE A 64 0.31 -5.36 0.73
C ILE A 64 -1.03 -4.67 0.58
N VAL A 65 -1.86 -5.19 -0.30
CA VAL A 65 -3.22 -4.68 -0.53
C VAL A 65 -4.18 -5.83 -0.43
N ASP A 66 -5.06 -5.76 0.56
CA ASP A 66 -6.17 -6.67 0.76
C ASP A 66 -7.44 -6.05 0.18
N THR A 67 -8.04 -6.73 -0.79
CA THR A 67 -9.34 -6.41 -1.39
C THR A 67 -10.31 -7.58 -1.20
N ASP A 68 -11.57 -7.37 -1.55
CA ASP A 68 -12.63 -8.40 -1.45
C ASP A 68 -12.30 -9.69 -2.22
N ASP A 69 -11.62 -9.57 -3.36
CA ASP A 69 -11.40 -10.66 -4.31
C ASP A 69 -9.99 -11.27 -4.23
N ALA A 70 -9.00 -10.52 -3.76
CA ALA A 70 -7.61 -10.95 -3.76
C ALA A 70 -6.74 -10.23 -2.73
N ILE A 71 -5.56 -10.79 -2.48
CA ILE A 71 -4.46 -10.08 -1.80
C ILE A 71 -3.32 -9.90 -2.79
N LEU A 72 -2.86 -8.66 -2.94
CA LEU A 72 -1.61 -8.35 -3.59
C LEU A 72 -0.51 -8.25 -2.55
N ILE A 73 0.59 -8.97 -2.77
CA ILE A 73 1.85 -8.80 -2.03
C ILE A 73 2.94 -8.61 -3.08
N ALA A 74 3.63 -7.47 -3.02
CA ALA A 74 4.72 -7.17 -3.94
C ALA A 74 5.85 -6.45 -3.21
N ASN A 75 7.08 -6.67 -3.67
CA ASN A 75 8.14 -5.73 -3.34
C ASN A 75 7.79 -4.37 -3.96
N LYS A 76 7.99 -3.30 -3.19
CA LYS A 76 7.67 -1.93 -3.58
C LYS A 76 8.28 -1.54 -4.93
N SER A 77 9.55 -1.89 -5.17
CA SER A 77 10.25 -1.60 -6.45
C SER A 77 9.70 -2.37 -7.66
N ARG A 78 8.90 -3.42 -7.44
CA ARG A 78 8.33 -4.29 -8.50
C ARG A 78 6.82 -4.23 -8.56
N SER A 79 6.20 -3.22 -7.95
CA SER A 79 4.75 -3.13 -7.78
C SER A 79 3.99 -2.63 -9.02
N LYS A 80 4.62 -2.72 -10.19
CA LYS A 80 4.01 -2.40 -11.48
C LYS A 80 3.30 -3.63 -12.01
N MET A 81 1.97 -3.60 -12.02
CA MET A 81 1.15 -4.69 -12.55
C MET A 81 0.74 -4.38 -14.00
N SER A 82 1.19 -5.20 -14.94
CA SER A 82 0.67 -5.20 -16.32
C SER A 82 -0.25 -6.41 -16.50
N LYS A 83 -1.50 -6.19 -16.91
CA LYS A 83 -2.35 -7.29 -17.42
C LYS A 83 -1.69 -7.82 -18.70
N LYS A 84 -1.38 -9.12 -18.72
CA LYS A 84 -1.04 -9.84 -19.97
C LYS A 84 -2.33 -10.22 -20.69
#